data_AF-A0A842MNZ6-F1
#
_entry.id   AF-A0A842MNZ6-F1
#
_cell.length_a   1.000
_cell.length_b   1.000
_cell.length_c   1.000
_cell.angle_alpha   90.00
_cell.angle_beta   90.00
_cell.angle_gamma   90.00
#
_symmetry.space_group_name_H-M   'P 1'
#
loop_
_entity.id
_entity.type
_entity.pdbx_description
1 polymer ?
#
loop_
_entity_poly.entity_id
_entity_poly.type
_entity_poly.pdbx_seq_one_letter_code
_entity_poly.pdbx_strand_id
1 'polypeptide(L)' 'MVEYEIVEAKEVKFGRNNFIEVARKRAKTDEGENEFISISRGYYLEDGTKKWKASIALPKEKDKREEIAALIKNL' A
#
# COMPACT_ATOMS: atom_id res chain seq x y z
N MET A 1 6.54 -0.60 -23.95
CA MET A 1 6.66 0.34 -22.81
C MET A 1 5.69 -0.14 -21.74
N VAL A 2 6.02 -0.09 -20.44
CA VAL A 2 5.09 -0.56 -19.38
C VAL A 2 4.50 0.66 -18.68
N GLU A 3 3.20 0.86 -18.81
CA GLU A 3 2.49 1.92 -18.11
C GLU A 3 1.91 1.36 -16.81
N TYR A 4 2.20 2.01 -15.69
CA TYR A 4 1.68 1.63 -14.39
C TYR A 4 0.57 2.61 -13.98
N GLU A 5 -0.65 2.11 -13.91
CA GLU A 5 -1.81 2.87 -13.45
C GLU A 5 -2.14 2.46 -12.01
N ILE A 6 -2.38 3.43 -11.13
CA ILE A 6 -2.89 3.14 -9.78
C ILE A 6 -4.41 3.16 -9.87
N VAL A 7 -5.04 2.00 -9.76
CA VAL A 7 -6.50 1.84 -9.83
C VAL A 7 -7.13 2.30 -8.53
N GLU A 8 -6.61 1.80 -7.40
CA GLU A 8 -7.07 2.21 -6.08
C GLU A 8 -5.91 2.13 -5.08
N ALA A 9 -5.86 3.07 -4.13
CA ALA A 9 -4.89 3.05 -3.03
C ALA A 9 -5.59 3.38 -1.71
N LYS A 10 -5.31 2.58 -0.69
CA LYS A 10 -5.82 2.75 0.67
C LYS A 10 -4.65 2.78 1.65
N GLU A 11 -4.76 3.66 2.63
CA GLU A 11 -3.75 3.82 3.66
C GLU A 11 -4.31 3.46 5.03
N VAL A 12 -3.58 2.61 5.76
CA VAL A 12 -3.84 2.24 7.14
C VAL A 12 -2.75 2.83 8.02
N LYS A 13 -3.11 3.85 8.80
CA LYS A 13 -2.22 4.47 9.80
C LYS A 13 -2.13 3.58 11.04
N PHE A 14 -0.93 3.45 11.59
CA PHE A 14 -0.66 2.67 12.80
C PHE A 14 0.53 3.22 13.60
N GLY A 15 0.57 2.90 14.89
CA GLY A 15 1.58 3.45 15.81
C GLY A 15 1.55 4.98 15.86
N ARG A 16 2.73 5.60 16.07
CA ARG A 16 2.84 7.05 16.25
C ARG A 16 2.76 7.85 14.94
N ASN A 17 3.44 7.37 13.90
CA ASN A 17 3.55 8.08 12.62
C ASN A 17 3.73 7.11 11.43
N ASN A 18 3.46 5.82 11.60
CA ASN A 18 3.65 4.85 10.52
C ASN A 18 2.34 4.61 9.77
N PHE A 19 2.46 4.15 8.53
CA PHE A 19 1.31 3.72 7.74
C PHE A 19 1.68 2.55 6.83
N ILE A 20 0.69 1.73 6.50
CA ILE A 20 0.75 0.74 5.42
C ILE A 20 -0.15 1.25 4.30
N GLU A 21 0.39 1.30 3.09
CA GLU A 21 -0.35 1.61 1.88
C GLU A 21 -0.56 0.32 1.11
N VAL A 22 -1.81 0.01 0.80
CA VAL A 22 -2.22 -1.10 -0.06
C VAL A 22 -2.83 -0.49 -1.31
N ALA A 23 -2.19 -0.70 -2.46
CA ALA A 23 -2.59 -0.12 -3.72
C ALA A 23 -2.76 -1.19 -4.81
N ARG A 24 -3.92 -1.23 -5.46
CA ARG A 24 -4.15 -1.99 -6.68
C ARG A 24 -3.55 -1.22 -7.86
N LYS A 25 -2.53 -1.81 -8.49
CA LYS A 25 -1.86 -1.25 -9.65
C LYS A 25 -2.13 -2.12 -10.86
N ARG A 26 -2.29 -1.49 -12.02
CA ARG A 26 -2.42 -2.15 -13.31
C ARG A 26 -1.18 -1.82 -14.14
N ALA A 27 -0.41 -2.84 -14.50
CA ALA A 27 0.64 -2.74 -15.49
C ALA A 27 0.03 -3.03 -16.87
N LYS A 28 0.03 -2.03 -17.76
CA LYS A 28 -0.36 -2.17 -19.16
C LYS A 28 0.92 -2.32 -20.00
N THR A 29 0.98 -3.40 -20.76
CA THR A 29 2.00 -3.64 -21.79
C THR A 29 1.31 -3.82 -23.14
N ASP A 30 2.06 -3.76 -24.23
CA ASP A 30 1.54 -4.02 -25.60
C ASP A 30 0.86 -5.39 -25.74
N GLU A 31 1.27 -6.38 -24.92
CA GLU A 31 0.79 -7.76 -24.99
C GLU A 31 -0.34 -8.07 -23.97
N GLY A 32 -0.62 -7.17 -23.02
CA GLY A 32 -1.70 -7.39 -22.07
C GLY A 32 -1.70 -6.44 -20.87
N GLU A 33 -2.74 -6.58 -20.05
CA GLU A 33 -2.86 -5.89 -18.77
C GLU A 33 -2.74 -6.88 -17.61
N ASN A 34 -1.96 -6.53 -16.59
CA ASN A 34 -1.86 -7.32 -15.37
C ASN A 34 -2.11 -6.43 -14.15
N GLU A 35 -3.02 -6.87 -13.28
CA GLU A 35 -3.37 -6.17 -12.04
C GLU A 35 -2.68 -6.85 -10.86
N PHE A 36 -2.05 -6.06 -9.99
CA PHE A 36 -1.37 -6.56 -8.82
C PHE A 36 -1.57 -5.65 -7.62
N ILE A 37 -1.57 -6.24 -6.43
CA ILE A 37 -1.65 -5.50 -5.17
C ILE A 37 -0.23 -5.17 -4.71
N SER A 38 0.04 -3.87 -4.62
CA SER A 38 1.29 -3.30 -4.13
C SER A 38 1.11 -2.90 -2.67
N ILE A 39 1.87 -3.54 -1.77
CA ILE A 39 1.85 -3.24 -0.35
C ILE A 39 3.16 -2.53 0.00
N SER A 40 3.05 -1.32 0.52
CA SER A 40 4.21 -0.50 0.92
C SER A 40 4.04 -0.01 2.34
N ARG A 41 5.16 0.16 3.07
CA ARG A 41 5.15 0.81 4.37
C ARG A 41 5.75 2.19 4.26
N GLY A 42 5.19 3.16 4.96
CA GLY A 42 5.80 4.46 5.13
C GLY A 42 5.62 5.03 6.53
N TYR A 43 6.13 6.24 6.70
CA TYR A 43 5.97 7.04 7.89
C TYR A 43 5.87 8.52 7.55
N TYR A 44 5.20 9.25 8.42
CA TYR A 44 5.03 10.69 8.37
C TYR A 44 6.17 11.39 9.12
N LEU A 45 6.72 12.42 8.49
CA LEU A 45 7.61 13.40 9.14
C LEU A 45 6.78 14.42 9.93
N GLU A 46 7.43 15.21 10.78
CA GLU A 46 6.77 16.26 11.59
C GLU A 46 6.09 17.33 10.72
N ASP A 47 6.62 17.55 9.52
CA ASP A 47 6.07 18.42 8.46
C ASP A 47 4.86 17.80 7.73
N GLY A 48 4.53 16.52 7.98
CA GLY A 48 3.45 15.81 7.29
C GLY A 48 3.85 15.14 5.98
N THR A 49 5.08 15.37 5.51
CA THR A 49 5.65 14.67 4.36
C THR A 49 5.72 13.14 4.59
N LYS A 50 5.33 12.35 3.59
CA LYS A 50 5.39 10.88 3.60
C LYS A 50 6.75 10.38 3.12
N LYS A 51 7.33 9.42 3.84
CA LYS A 51 8.49 8.64 3.39
C LYS A 51 8.18 7.16 3.41
N TRP A 52 8.55 6.45 2.34
CA TRP A 52 8.40 5.01 2.24
C TRP A 52 9.64 4.30 2.78
N LYS A 53 9.43 3.15 3.42
CA LYS A 53 10.48 2.25 3.89
C LYS A 53 10.56 1.04 2.96
N ALA A 54 11.77 0.57 2.71
CA ALA A 54 12.02 -0.64 1.92
C ALA A 54 11.47 -1.92 2.58
N SER A 55 11.30 -1.93 3.91
CA SER A 55 10.76 -3.08 4.63
C SER A 55 9.28 -2.91 4.93
N ILE A 56 8.51 -3.98 4.68
CA ILE A 56 7.13 -4.12 5.14
C ILE A 56 7.17 -4.69 6.56
N ALA A 57 6.56 -3.99 7.52
CA ALA A 57 6.37 -4.51 8.87
C ALA A 57 4.91 -4.26 9.22
N LEU A 58 4.23 -5.30 9.67
CA LEU A 58 2.82 -5.22 10.03
C LEU A 58 2.67 -4.81 11.50
N PRO A 59 1.63 -4.01 11.84
CA PRO A 59 1.33 -3.68 13.24
C PRO A 59 1.01 -4.93 14.06
N LYS A 60 1.22 -4.87 15.38
CA LYS A 60 0.86 -5.98 16.28
C LYS A 60 -0.65 -5.99 16.56
N GLU A 61 -1.27 -4.81 16.54
CA GLU A 61 -2.71 -4.62 16.68
C GLU A 61 -3.48 -5.54 15.72
N LYS A 62 -4.37 -6.38 16.27
CA LYS A 62 -5.13 -7.36 15.48
C LYS A 62 -6.07 -6.66 14.50
N ASP A 63 -6.76 -5.63 14.97
CA ASP A 63 -7.70 -4.82 14.20
C ASP A 63 -7.06 -4.24 12.92
N LYS A 64 -5.87 -3.63 13.06
CA LYS A 64 -5.11 -3.10 11.93
C LYS A 64 -4.63 -4.19 10.97
N ARG A 65 -4.24 -5.36 11.48
CA ARG A 65 -3.87 -6.50 10.62
C ARG A 65 -5.07 -7.05 9.86
N GLU A 66 -6.23 -7.10 10.50
CA GLU A 66 -7.47 -7.52 9.86
C GLU A 66 -7.92 -6.50 8.79
N GLU A 67 -7.80 -5.20 9.07
CA GLU A 67 -8.02 -4.12 8.11
C GLU A 67 -7.09 -4.24 6.88
N ILE A 68 -5.78 -4.39 7.10
CA ILE A 68 -4.81 -4.58 6.01
C ILE A 68 -5.11 -5.86 5.22
N ALA A 69 -5.41 -6.98 5.89
CA ALA A 69 -5.74 -8.24 5.24
C ALA A 69 -7.04 -8.16 4.43
N ALA A 70 -8.04 -7.43 4.93
CA ALA A 70 -9.27 -7.17 4.20
C ALA A 70 -9.01 -6.31 2.97
N LEU A 71 -8.18 -5.27 3.08
CA LEU A 71 -7.78 -4.45 1.94
C LEU A 71 -7.09 -5.30 0.86
N ILE A 72 -6.14 -6.16 1.23
CA ILE A 72 -5.44 -7.03 0.29
C ILE A 72 -6.38 -8.01 -0.42
N LYS A 73 -7.47 -8.44 0.24
CA LYS A 73 -8.45 -9.38 -0.32
C LYS A 73 -9.52 -8.74 -1.19
N ASN A 74 -9.85 -7.47 -0.94
CA ASN A 74 -11.00 -6.79 -1.56
C ASN A 74 -10.59 -5.74 -2.60
N LEU A 75 -9.34 -5.28 -2.58
CA LEU A 75 -8.73 -4.52 -3.69
C LEU A 75 -8.41 -5.46 -4.84
#